data_AF-A2QQ66-F1
#
_entry.id   AF-A2QQ66-F1
#
_cell.length_a   1.000
_cell.length_b   1.000
_cell.length_c   1.000
_cell.angle_alpha   90.00
_cell.angle_beta   90.00
_cell.angle_gamma   90.00
#
_symmetry.space_group_name_H-M   'P 1'
#
loop_
_entity.id
_entity.type
_entity.pdbx_description
1 polymer ?
#
loop_
_entity_poly.entity_id
_entity_poly.type
_entity_poly.pdbx_seq_one_letter_code
_entity_poly.pdbx_strand_id
1 'polypeptide(L)'
;MTRSDLYPLGRGLSDSVRIWLFDLAQSMPPTVQLHGFDISEEQYPPKHMWPGNVNLALLDALKDVPPALVGQYDVVHIRMWASNIRDGNTRPLISHLQELLRGYIQWEEADLIHQYVKGRKALAFAEQIPCLFKKVGLDYSWVTKLPRDLKEAHLDVIESKTESFQESLVQKCTDTYLLALGEILRGTKLTCAEDIVPLVTKHEAELQELCAERKDTVYNWSPVKILAQISSLMMSWNVDKCEVIGITLKVADQLPQPFLVRNSFRGYNLQLIEMNLSTNSSLRFKIGSLRNVAESSYPRLLLS
;
A
#
# COMPACT_ATOMS: atom_id res chain seq x y z
N MET A 1 36.30 1.98 8.23
CA MET A 1 34.86 2.12 7.93
C MET A 1 34.15 2.44 9.22
N THR A 2 33.64 3.67 9.34
CA THR A 2 32.87 4.12 10.50
C THR A 2 31.40 3.83 10.28
N ARG A 3 30.63 3.73 11.36
CA ARG A 3 29.20 3.39 11.41
C ARG A 3 28.30 4.30 10.54
N SER A 4 28.82 5.43 10.08
CA SER A 4 28.22 6.41 9.18
C SER A 4 28.08 5.94 7.72
N ASP A 5 28.87 4.95 7.28
CA ASP A 5 28.91 4.52 5.88
C ASP A 5 27.86 3.43 5.56
N LEU A 6 27.13 2.94 6.57
CA LEU A 6 26.09 1.91 6.39
C LEU A 6 24.71 2.46 5.98
N TYR A 7 24.52 3.79 5.98
CA TYR A 7 23.26 4.44 5.64
C TYR A 7 23.52 5.74 4.88
N PRO A 8 23.45 5.74 3.53
CA PRO A 8 23.76 6.93 2.71
C PRO A 8 22.81 8.12 2.92
N LEU A 9 21.79 7.97 3.77
CA LEU A 9 20.74 8.96 4.03
C LEU A 9 20.49 9.19 5.53
N GLY A 10 21.50 9.03 6.39
CA GLY A 10 21.48 9.54 7.78
C GLY A 10 20.14 9.42 8.53
N ARG A 11 19.65 8.20 8.78
CA ARG A 11 18.45 7.99 9.62
C ARG A 11 18.71 7.02 10.77
N GLY A 12 18.09 7.33 11.92
CA GLY A 12 18.10 6.51 13.13
C GLY A 12 17.03 5.41 13.10
N LEU A 13 17.25 4.38 13.90
CA LEU A 13 16.37 3.21 14.08
C LEU A 13 14.89 3.51 14.40
N SER A 14 14.56 4.74 14.81
CA SER A 14 13.19 5.16 15.15
C SER A 14 12.28 5.34 13.95
N ASP A 15 12.84 5.64 12.77
CA ASP A 15 12.03 5.87 11.58
C ASP A 15 11.58 4.55 10.96
N SER A 16 12.40 3.49 11.07
CA SER A 16 12.22 2.17 10.45
C SER A 16 11.13 1.24 11.04
N VAL A 17 10.33 1.68 12.03
CA VAL A 17 9.44 0.77 12.81
C VAL A 17 7.99 1.27 12.92
N ARG A 18 7.52 2.13 12.01
CA ARG A 18 6.13 2.63 12.06
C ARG A 18 5.16 1.68 11.37
N ILE A 19 4.69 0.68 12.10
CA ILE A 19 3.56 -0.17 11.68
C ILE A 19 2.27 0.65 11.78
N TRP A 20 1.52 0.74 10.68
CA TRP A 20 0.25 1.49 10.61
C TRP A 20 -0.73 1.14 11.75
N LEU A 21 -0.79 -0.13 12.16
CA LEU A 21 -1.62 -0.60 13.27
C LEU A 21 -1.20 -0.03 14.62
N PHE A 22 0.08 0.28 14.84
CA PHE A 22 0.55 0.82 16.12
C PHE A 22 0.11 2.27 16.29
N ASP A 23 0.11 3.04 15.20
CA ASP A 23 -0.45 4.38 15.18
C ASP A 23 -1.99 4.34 15.37
N LEU A 24 -2.66 3.33 14.77
CA LEU A 24 -4.10 3.15 14.91
C LEU A 24 -4.51 2.75 16.33
N ALA A 25 -3.76 1.85 16.97
CA ALA A 25 -4.01 1.37 18.32
C ALA A 25 -4.06 2.52 19.35
N GLN A 26 -3.23 3.55 19.18
CA GLN A 26 -3.22 4.73 20.05
C GLN A 26 -4.50 5.59 19.94
N SER A 27 -5.24 5.45 18.83
CA SER A 27 -6.44 6.24 18.54
C SER A 27 -7.75 5.45 18.70
N MET A 28 -7.66 4.16 19.05
CA MET A 28 -8.80 3.26 19.15
C MET A 28 -9.06 2.85 20.60
N PRO A 29 -10.32 2.55 20.98
CA PRO A 29 -10.62 1.91 22.25
C PRO A 29 -9.83 0.60 22.39
N PRO A 30 -9.33 0.26 23.60
CA PRO A 30 -8.61 -1.00 23.83
C PRO A 30 -9.42 -2.26 23.53
N THR A 31 -10.74 -2.13 23.42
CA THR A 31 -11.68 -3.20 23.07
C THR A 31 -11.64 -3.57 21.59
N VAL A 32 -11.15 -2.68 20.72
CA VAL A 32 -10.96 -2.94 19.28
C VAL A 32 -9.77 -3.87 19.08
N GLN A 33 -9.96 -4.98 18.37
CA GLN A 33 -8.87 -5.89 18.00
C GLN A 33 -8.26 -5.50 16.66
N LEU A 34 -6.93 -5.46 16.60
CA LEU A 34 -6.15 -5.01 15.44
C LEU A 34 -5.25 -6.14 14.95
N HIS A 35 -5.56 -6.74 13.81
CA HIS A 35 -4.74 -7.81 13.25
C HIS A 35 -3.93 -7.34 12.05
N GLY A 36 -2.62 -7.55 12.08
CA GLY A 36 -1.71 -7.25 11.00
C GLY A 36 -1.23 -8.52 10.33
N PHE A 37 -1.29 -8.54 9.00
CA PHE A 37 -0.78 -9.68 8.26
C PHE A 37 0.18 -9.25 7.16
N ASP A 38 1.19 -10.09 6.97
CA ASP A 38 2.20 -10.04 5.94
C ASP A 38 2.58 -11.49 5.57
N ILE A 39 3.18 -11.71 4.42
CA ILE A 39 3.79 -12.99 4.03
C ILE A 39 5.04 -13.30 4.87
N SER A 40 5.66 -12.30 5.51
CA SER A 40 6.92 -12.43 6.25
C SER A 40 6.91 -11.70 7.59
N GLU A 41 7.44 -12.34 8.64
CA GLU A 41 7.57 -11.75 9.98
C GLU A 41 8.86 -10.93 10.17
N GLU A 42 9.73 -10.84 9.14
CA GLU A 42 11.04 -10.17 9.24
C GLU A 42 10.96 -8.69 9.65
N GLN A 43 9.82 -8.05 9.39
CA GLN A 43 9.58 -6.64 9.67
C GLN A 43 8.79 -6.42 10.97
N TYR A 44 8.40 -7.50 11.65
CA TYR A 44 7.67 -7.38 12.91
C TYR A 44 8.64 -6.97 14.03
N PRO A 45 8.31 -5.92 14.80
CA PRO A 45 9.07 -5.61 16.00
C PRO A 45 8.93 -6.76 17.00
N PRO A 46 9.84 -6.87 17.98
CA PRO A 46 9.69 -7.82 19.07
C PRO A 46 8.31 -7.72 19.73
N LYS A 47 7.69 -8.88 20.01
CA LYS A 47 6.31 -8.97 20.52
C LYS A 47 6.03 -8.13 21.77
N HIS A 48 7.02 -7.94 22.64
CA HIS A 48 6.88 -7.11 23.85
C HIS A 48 6.68 -5.61 23.55
N MET A 49 6.91 -5.17 22.31
CA MET A 49 6.68 -3.79 21.85
C MET A 49 5.29 -3.59 21.25
N TRP A 50 4.49 -4.65 21.13
CA TRP A 50 3.18 -4.56 20.48
C TRP A 50 2.16 -3.93 21.45
N PRO A 51 1.29 -3.04 20.97
CA PRO A 51 0.12 -2.62 21.74
C PRO A 51 -0.73 -3.84 22.14
N GLY A 52 -1.37 -3.78 23.31
CA GLY A 52 -2.08 -4.93 23.89
C GLY A 52 -3.26 -5.45 23.07
N ASN A 53 -3.77 -4.64 22.14
CA ASN A 53 -4.85 -4.99 21.22
C ASN A 53 -4.38 -5.22 19.77
N VAL A 54 -3.06 -5.34 19.54
CA VAL A 54 -2.48 -5.62 18.23
C VAL A 54 -1.89 -7.02 18.18
N ASN A 55 -2.20 -7.76 17.12
CA ASN A 55 -1.62 -9.06 16.81
C ASN A 55 -1.07 -9.07 15.38
N LEU A 56 0.20 -9.45 15.20
CA LEU A 56 0.81 -9.59 13.89
C LEU A 56 1.03 -11.09 13.59
N ALA A 57 0.61 -11.54 12.41
CA ALA A 57 0.69 -12.93 11.99
C ALA A 57 0.98 -13.08 10.50
N LEU A 58 1.28 -14.29 10.04
CA LEU A 58 1.55 -14.55 8.63
C LEU A 58 0.26 -14.81 7.86
N LEU A 59 0.09 -14.19 6.68
CA LEU A 59 -0.97 -14.51 5.73
C LEU A 59 -0.50 -14.19 4.30
N ASP A 60 -0.72 -15.12 3.39
CA ASP A 60 -0.55 -14.89 1.96
C ASP A 60 -1.91 -14.54 1.35
N ALA A 61 -2.14 -13.25 1.11
CA ALA A 61 -3.43 -12.74 0.61
C ALA A 61 -3.71 -13.07 -0.87
N LEU A 62 -2.84 -13.87 -1.51
CA LEU A 62 -3.05 -14.43 -2.86
C LEU A 62 -3.36 -15.94 -2.83
N LYS A 63 -3.50 -16.53 -1.64
CA LYS A 63 -3.92 -17.92 -1.43
C LYS A 63 -5.28 -17.97 -0.74
N ASP A 64 -5.82 -19.17 -0.55
CA ASP A 64 -7.10 -19.38 0.14
C ASP A 64 -7.05 -18.82 1.57
N VAL A 65 -8.16 -18.21 2.01
CA VAL A 65 -8.29 -17.71 3.38
C VAL A 65 -8.33 -18.90 4.36
N PRO A 66 -7.49 -18.91 5.42
CA PRO A 66 -7.58 -19.91 6.46
C PRO A 66 -8.99 -19.96 7.07
N PRO A 67 -9.61 -21.14 7.28
CA PRO A 67 -11.00 -21.24 7.75
C PRO A 67 -11.31 -20.47 9.03
N ALA A 68 -10.32 -20.28 9.91
CA ALA A 68 -10.46 -19.52 11.15
C ALA A 68 -10.63 -18.00 10.95
N LEU A 69 -10.25 -17.48 9.78
CA LEU A 69 -10.29 -16.05 9.45
C LEU A 69 -11.49 -15.67 8.56
N VAL A 70 -12.21 -16.66 8.02
CA VAL A 70 -13.35 -16.43 7.13
C VAL A 70 -14.45 -15.67 7.88
N GLY A 71 -14.89 -14.55 7.32
CA GLY A 71 -15.92 -13.70 7.86
C GLY A 71 -15.62 -13.22 9.28
N GLN A 72 -14.34 -13.02 9.62
CA GLN A 72 -13.92 -12.61 10.95
C GLN A 72 -13.98 -11.08 11.12
N TYR A 73 -13.62 -10.33 10.08
CA TYR A 73 -13.26 -8.92 10.22
C TYR A 73 -14.39 -7.96 9.83
N ASP A 74 -14.71 -7.01 10.70
CA ASP A 74 -15.67 -5.95 10.40
C ASP A 74 -15.10 -4.94 9.39
N VAL A 75 -13.78 -4.73 9.43
CA VAL A 75 -13.07 -3.82 8.52
C VAL A 75 -11.80 -4.49 8.01
N VAL A 76 -11.68 -4.60 6.68
CA VAL A 76 -10.46 -5.01 6.00
C VAL A 76 -9.77 -3.79 5.39
N HIS A 77 -8.66 -3.37 5.99
CA HIS A 77 -7.80 -2.34 5.44
C HIS A 77 -6.68 -2.94 4.61
N ILE A 78 -6.48 -2.41 3.41
CA ILE A 78 -5.45 -2.83 2.49
C ILE A 78 -4.76 -1.60 1.87
N ARG A 79 -3.45 -1.67 1.66
CA ARG A 79 -2.72 -0.56 1.06
C ARG A 79 -1.49 -0.94 0.24
N MET A 80 -1.16 -0.11 -0.75
CA MET A 80 0.08 -0.13 -1.54
C MET A 80 0.33 -1.44 -2.33
N TRP A 81 -0.72 -2.01 -2.95
CA TRP A 81 -0.71 -3.23 -3.75
C TRP A 81 -0.31 -3.07 -5.21
N ALA A 82 -0.10 -1.84 -5.71
CA ALA A 82 0.25 -1.52 -7.10
C ALA A 82 1.33 -2.43 -7.72
N SER A 83 2.36 -2.77 -6.95
CA SER A 83 3.51 -3.56 -7.46
C SER A 83 3.32 -5.08 -7.40
N ASN A 84 2.30 -5.58 -6.70
CA ASN A 84 2.08 -7.02 -6.51
C ASN A 84 1.09 -7.59 -7.54
N ILE A 85 0.14 -6.76 -7.99
CA ILE A 85 -0.80 -7.12 -9.06
C ILE A 85 -0.17 -6.72 -10.40
N ARG A 86 0.72 -7.57 -10.91
CA ARG A 86 1.50 -7.28 -12.13
C ARG A 86 0.66 -7.31 -13.40
N ASP A 87 -0.25 -8.27 -13.50
CA ASP A 87 -1.11 -8.50 -14.65
C ASP A 87 -2.37 -7.62 -14.68
N GLY A 88 -2.55 -6.78 -13.64
CA GLY A 88 -3.73 -5.95 -13.46
C GLY A 88 -4.99 -6.71 -13.03
N ASN A 89 -4.90 -8.01 -12.71
CA ASN A 89 -6.04 -8.80 -12.27
C ASN A 89 -6.26 -8.66 -10.76
N THR A 90 -7.17 -7.79 -10.39
CA THR A 90 -7.56 -7.50 -8.99
C THR A 90 -8.47 -8.59 -8.38
N ARG A 91 -9.07 -9.46 -9.19
CA ARG A 91 -10.13 -10.38 -8.76
C ARG A 91 -9.69 -11.36 -7.67
N PRO A 92 -8.52 -12.03 -7.74
CA PRO A 92 -8.10 -12.96 -6.69
C PRO A 92 -7.97 -12.27 -5.33
N LEU A 93 -7.39 -11.07 -5.33
CA LEU A 93 -7.24 -10.29 -4.11
C LEU A 93 -8.60 -9.83 -3.58
N ILE A 94 -9.47 -9.27 -4.43
CA ILE A 94 -10.81 -8.85 -4.01
C ILE A 94 -11.58 -10.03 -3.40
N SER A 95 -11.53 -11.21 -4.02
CA SER A 95 -12.17 -12.43 -3.49
C SER A 95 -11.64 -12.80 -2.10
N HIS A 96 -10.32 -12.82 -1.93
CA HIS A 96 -9.68 -13.09 -0.64
C HIS A 96 -10.12 -12.09 0.43
N LEU A 97 -10.15 -10.80 0.10
CA LEU A 97 -10.60 -9.76 1.04
C LEU A 97 -12.07 -9.92 1.41
N GLN A 98 -12.94 -10.30 0.46
CA GLN A 98 -14.36 -10.56 0.74
C GLN A 98 -14.55 -11.77 1.65
N GLU A 99 -13.76 -12.82 1.49
CA GLU A 99 -13.81 -13.99 2.38
C GLU A 99 -13.46 -13.65 3.82
N LEU A 100 -12.55 -12.68 4.05
CA LEU A 100 -12.21 -12.20 5.39
C LEU A 100 -13.30 -11.29 6.00
N LEU A 101 -14.15 -10.70 5.16
CA LEU A 101 -14.91 -9.50 5.49
C LEU A 101 -16.34 -9.79 5.97
N ARG A 102 -16.77 -9.00 6.96
CA ARG A 102 -18.16 -8.88 7.42
C ARG A 102 -18.78 -7.53 7.09
N GLY A 103 -17.98 -6.48 6.96
CA GLY A 103 -18.43 -5.10 6.81
C GLY A 103 -17.77 -4.34 5.66
N TYR A 104 -16.73 -3.57 5.97
CA TYR A 104 -16.12 -2.57 5.09
C TYR A 104 -14.72 -2.92 4.58
N ILE A 105 -14.44 -2.59 3.32
CA ILE A 105 -13.08 -2.53 2.78
C ILE A 105 -12.62 -1.06 2.76
N GLN A 106 -11.44 -0.81 3.31
CA GLN A 106 -10.71 0.45 3.15
C GLN A 106 -9.45 0.19 2.34
N TRP A 107 -9.44 0.61 1.07
CA TRP A 107 -8.28 0.46 0.18
C TRP A 107 -7.57 1.79 -0.03
N GLU A 108 -6.27 1.85 0.27
CA GLU A 108 -5.39 3.00 -0.03
C GLU A 108 -4.32 2.60 -1.05
N GLU A 109 -4.33 3.21 -2.24
CA GLU A 109 -3.45 2.80 -3.35
C GLU A 109 -2.70 3.98 -3.98
N ALA A 110 -1.64 3.66 -4.72
CA ALA A 110 -0.90 4.60 -5.54
C ALA A 110 -1.36 4.54 -7.01
N ASP A 111 -2.05 5.56 -7.50
CA ASP A 111 -2.30 5.73 -8.93
C ASP A 111 -1.03 6.23 -9.63
N LEU A 112 -0.38 5.31 -10.35
CA LEU A 112 0.84 5.57 -11.09
C LEU A 112 0.56 6.00 -12.55
N ILE A 113 -0.70 6.09 -12.97
CA ILE A 113 -1.09 6.57 -14.30
C ILE A 113 -1.35 8.09 -14.26
N HIS A 114 -2.10 8.56 -13.27
CA HIS A 114 -2.47 9.96 -13.12
C HIS A 114 -1.54 10.68 -12.14
N GLN A 115 -0.27 10.78 -12.50
CA GLN A 115 0.76 11.35 -11.64
C GLN A 115 0.73 12.87 -11.59
N TYR A 116 1.19 13.44 -10.48
CA TYR A 116 1.49 14.86 -10.37
C TYR A 116 2.99 15.10 -10.57
N VAL A 117 3.33 15.66 -11.73
CA VAL A 117 4.71 15.81 -12.18
C VAL A 117 5.01 17.28 -12.50
N LYS A 118 6.16 17.79 -12.02
CA LYS A 118 6.70 19.11 -12.34
C LYS A 118 8.18 19.01 -12.63
N GLY A 119 8.63 19.80 -13.61
CA GLY A 119 10.02 19.82 -14.06
C GLY A 119 10.18 19.15 -15.42
N ARG A 120 11.02 19.72 -16.28
CA ARG A 120 11.15 19.29 -17.69
C ARG A 120 11.61 17.83 -17.81
N LYS A 121 12.65 17.45 -17.08
CA LYS A 121 13.19 16.07 -17.09
C LYS A 121 12.17 15.08 -16.53
N ALA A 122 11.47 15.46 -15.47
CA ALA A 122 10.45 14.64 -14.83
C ALA A 122 9.27 14.35 -15.75
N LEU A 123 8.78 15.36 -16.47
CA LEU A 123 7.74 15.19 -17.49
C LEU A 123 8.22 14.24 -18.60
N ALA A 124 9.43 14.46 -19.13
CA ALA A 124 9.99 13.60 -20.17
C ALA A 124 10.17 12.14 -19.72
N PHE A 125 10.51 11.91 -18.45
CA PHE A 125 10.60 10.57 -17.87
C PHE A 125 9.21 9.93 -17.70
N ALA A 126 8.24 10.69 -17.17
CA ALA A 126 6.85 10.23 -16.98
C ALA A 126 6.17 9.82 -18.29
N GLU A 127 6.51 10.46 -19.41
CA GLU A 127 6.01 10.11 -20.73
C GLU A 127 6.56 8.78 -21.26
N GLN A 128 7.79 8.40 -20.87
CA GLN A 128 8.47 7.23 -21.44
C GLN A 128 8.37 5.98 -20.57
N ILE A 129 8.41 6.14 -19.24
CA ILE A 129 8.45 5.01 -18.31
C ILE A 129 7.26 4.03 -18.45
N PRO A 130 6.02 4.45 -18.79
CA PRO A 130 4.91 3.51 -18.95
C PRO A 130 5.11 2.54 -20.11
N CYS A 131 5.85 2.95 -21.15
CA CYS A 131 6.20 2.07 -22.27
C CYS A 131 7.11 0.92 -21.82
N LEU A 132 8.10 1.20 -20.96
CA LEU A 132 8.93 0.17 -20.35
C LEU A 132 8.06 -0.78 -19.52
N PHE A 133 7.25 -0.25 -18.59
CA PHE A 133 6.41 -1.07 -17.71
C PHE A 133 5.50 -2.01 -18.51
N LYS A 134 4.86 -1.50 -19.56
CA LYS A 134 4.05 -2.34 -20.46
C LYS A 134 4.88 -3.46 -21.12
N LYS A 135 6.10 -3.16 -21.59
CA LYS A 135 6.99 -4.16 -22.21
C LYS A 135 7.41 -5.28 -21.24
N VAL A 136 7.50 -4.98 -19.95
CA VAL A 136 7.90 -5.96 -18.91
C VAL A 136 6.72 -6.56 -18.15
N GLY A 137 5.49 -6.36 -18.67
CA GLY A 137 4.28 -6.94 -18.10
C GLY A 137 3.89 -6.36 -16.75
N LEU A 138 4.18 -5.08 -16.51
CA LEU A 138 3.71 -4.33 -15.35
C LEU A 138 2.55 -3.42 -15.79
N ASP A 139 1.32 -3.81 -15.45
CA ASP A 139 0.12 -2.99 -15.64
C ASP A 139 -0.22 -2.26 -14.33
N TYR A 140 -0.02 -0.95 -14.28
CA TYR A 140 -0.45 -0.12 -13.14
C TYR A 140 -1.83 0.53 -13.35
N SER A 141 -2.46 0.33 -14.52
CA SER A 141 -3.75 0.95 -14.84
C SER A 141 -4.91 0.37 -14.05
N TRP A 142 -4.74 -0.79 -13.40
CA TRP A 142 -5.79 -1.42 -12.61
C TRP A 142 -6.26 -0.54 -11.44
N VAL A 143 -5.41 0.33 -10.89
CA VAL A 143 -5.80 1.22 -9.77
C VAL A 143 -6.97 2.13 -10.19
N THR A 144 -6.96 2.59 -11.44
CA THR A 144 -8.04 3.41 -12.01
C THR A 144 -9.34 2.64 -12.21
N LYS A 145 -9.24 1.31 -12.31
CA LYS A 145 -10.34 0.37 -12.52
C LYS A 145 -10.95 -0.12 -11.21
N LEU A 146 -10.24 0.06 -10.09
CA LEU A 146 -10.57 -0.51 -8.79
C LEU A 146 -12.02 -0.23 -8.31
N PRO A 147 -12.59 0.99 -8.43
CA PRO A 147 -13.99 1.21 -8.07
C PRO A 147 -14.98 0.38 -8.88
N ARG A 148 -14.68 0.10 -10.15
CA ARG A 148 -15.50 -0.76 -11.00
C ARG A 148 -15.32 -2.22 -10.60
N ASP A 149 -14.10 -2.68 -10.41
CA ASP A 149 -13.79 -4.06 -10.05
C ASP A 149 -14.45 -4.46 -8.71
N LEU A 150 -14.48 -3.54 -7.72
CA LEU A 150 -15.21 -3.74 -6.46
C LEU A 150 -16.73 -3.86 -6.67
N LYS A 151 -17.31 -3.03 -7.54
CA LYS A 151 -18.76 -3.14 -7.88
C LYS A 151 -19.09 -4.43 -8.61
N GLU A 152 -18.24 -4.86 -9.54
CA GLU A 152 -18.37 -6.16 -10.23
C GLU A 152 -18.31 -7.32 -9.24
N ALA A 153 -17.58 -7.16 -8.13
CA ALA A 153 -17.52 -8.12 -7.03
C ALA A 153 -18.67 -7.99 -6.02
N HIS A 154 -19.73 -7.22 -6.32
CA HIS A 154 -20.88 -7.01 -5.43
C HIS A 154 -20.53 -6.33 -4.09
N LEU A 155 -19.60 -5.36 -4.15
CA LEU A 155 -19.35 -4.42 -3.06
C LEU A 155 -19.92 -3.04 -3.43
N ASP A 156 -20.64 -2.43 -2.50
CA ASP A 156 -21.15 -1.07 -2.66
C ASP A 156 -20.03 -0.07 -2.35
N VAL A 157 -19.56 0.64 -3.38
CA VAL A 157 -18.57 1.72 -3.21
C VAL A 157 -19.25 2.95 -2.62
N ILE A 158 -18.95 3.24 -1.36
CA ILE A 158 -19.47 4.38 -0.60
C ILE A 158 -18.70 5.65 -0.95
N GLU A 159 -17.37 5.53 -1.01
CA GLU A 159 -16.48 6.65 -1.32
C GLU A 159 -15.34 6.19 -2.23
N SER A 160 -15.01 7.01 -3.23
CA SER A 160 -13.82 6.84 -4.04
C SER A 160 -13.24 8.21 -4.34
N LYS A 161 -12.00 8.44 -3.90
CA LYS A 161 -11.28 9.72 -4.07
C LYS A 161 -9.89 9.47 -4.61
N THR A 162 -9.51 10.32 -5.55
CA THR A 162 -8.13 10.50 -5.97
C THR A 162 -7.68 11.87 -5.51
N GLU A 163 -6.63 11.92 -4.70
CA GLU A 163 -6.17 13.14 -4.05
C GLU A 163 -4.80 13.58 -4.58
N SER A 164 -4.36 14.75 -4.11
CA SER A 164 -2.98 15.21 -4.20
C SER A 164 -2.37 15.26 -2.80
N PHE A 165 -1.06 15.13 -2.71
CA PHE A 165 -0.36 15.35 -1.44
C PHE A 165 -0.50 16.78 -0.94
N GLN A 166 -0.51 16.93 0.39
CA GLN A 166 -0.36 18.24 1.02
C GLN A 166 0.99 18.85 0.63
N GLU A 167 1.04 20.17 0.45
CA GLU A 167 2.23 20.88 -0.02
C GLU A 167 3.50 20.55 0.78
N SER A 168 3.37 20.47 2.11
CA SER A 168 4.46 20.11 3.03
C SER A 168 5.01 18.68 2.86
N LEU A 169 4.30 17.83 2.13
CA LEU A 169 4.65 16.42 1.90
C LEU A 169 5.06 16.15 0.46
N VAL A 170 4.80 17.07 -0.46
CA VAL A 170 5.06 16.89 -1.90
C VAL A 170 6.48 16.40 -2.15
N GLN A 171 7.48 17.07 -1.58
CA GLN A 171 8.89 16.71 -1.78
C GLN A 171 9.24 15.34 -1.17
N LYS A 172 8.74 15.05 0.04
CA LYS A 172 8.97 13.76 0.70
C LYS A 172 8.38 12.60 -0.11
N CYS A 173 7.21 12.82 -0.71
CA CYS A 173 6.58 11.82 -1.58
C CYS A 173 7.36 11.65 -2.88
N THR A 174 7.94 12.72 -3.43
CA THR A 174 8.80 12.64 -4.61
C THR A 174 10.05 11.80 -4.30
N ASP A 175 10.76 12.12 -3.22
CA ASP A 175 11.95 11.38 -2.80
C ASP A 175 11.63 9.89 -2.59
N THR A 176 10.48 9.62 -1.98
CA THR A 176 9.98 8.26 -1.75
C THR A 176 9.68 7.53 -3.06
N TYR A 177 9.02 8.20 -4.00
CA TYR A 177 8.62 7.55 -5.25
C TYR A 177 9.83 7.27 -6.14
N LEU A 178 10.78 8.20 -6.23
CA LEU A 178 12.00 8.01 -7.02
C LEU A 178 12.83 6.83 -6.49
N LEU A 179 12.89 6.63 -5.17
CA LEU A 179 13.52 5.45 -4.58
C LEU A 179 12.80 4.16 -4.99
N ALA A 180 11.46 4.15 -4.92
CA ALA A 180 10.66 2.98 -5.30
C ALA A 180 10.84 2.63 -6.79
N LEU A 181 10.86 3.63 -7.67
CA LEU A 181 11.14 3.46 -9.10
C LEU A 181 12.53 2.86 -9.34
N GLY A 182 13.52 3.26 -8.55
CA GLY A 182 14.88 2.71 -8.64
C GLY A 182 14.92 1.21 -8.34
N GLU A 183 14.17 0.77 -7.33
CA GLU A 183 14.06 -0.66 -6.99
C GLU A 183 13.26 -1.43 -8.05
N ILE A 184 12.17 -0.86 -8.58
CA ILE A 184 11.40 -1.47 -9.68
C ILE A 184 12.28 -1.64 -10.92
N LEU A 185 13.04 -0.62 -11.31
CA LEU A 185 13.93 -0.67 -12.47
C LEU A 185 15.05 -1.71 -12.26
N ARG A 186 15.66 -1.76 -11.07
CA ARG A 186 16.69 -2.75 -10.76
C ARG A 186 16.15 -4.17 -10.84
N GLY A 187 14.99 -4.44 -10.22
CA GLY A 187 14.34 -5.75 -10.27
C GLY A 187 13.93 -6.13 -11.69
N THR A 188 13.45 -5.16 -12.46
CA THR A 188 13.12 -5.33 -13.89
C THR A 188 14.36 -5.72 -14.69
N LYS A 189 15.50 -5.03 -14.49
CA LYS A 189 16.76 -5.31 -15.19
C LYS A 189 17.23 -6.75 -14.99
N LEU A 190 17.03 -7.29 -13.78
CA LEU A 190 17.42 -8.65 -13.42
C LEU A 190 16.50 -9.73 -14.00
N THR A 191 15.28 -9.37 -14.39
CA THR A 191 14.22 -10.34 -14.75
C THR A 191 13.72 -10.20 -16.18
N CYS A 192 13.99 -9.08 -16.84
CA CYS A 192 13.59 -8.83 -18.22
C CYS A 192 14.44 -9.60 -19.24
N ALA A 193 13.93 -9.71 -20.47
CA ALA A 193 14.68 -10.26 -21.59
C ALA A 193 15.90 -9.39 -21.93
N GLU A 194 16.97 -10.01 -22.46
CA GLU A 194 18.25 -9.35 -22.72
C GLU A 194 18.14 -8.13 -23.64
N ASP A 195 17.22 -8.15 -24.60
CA ASP A 195 16.95 -7.06 -25.54
C ASP A 195 16.31 -5.83 -24.87
N ILE A 196 15.70 -6.00 -23.70
CA ILE A 196 15.06 -4.93 -22.91
C ILE A 196 16.06 -4.25 -21.96
N VAL A 197 17.16 -4.93 -21.58
CA VAL A 197 18.17 -4.42 -20.63
C VAL A 197 18.74 -3.04 -21.01
N PRO A 198 19.05 -2.72 -22.29
CA PRO A 198 19.51 -1.39 -22.66
C PRO A 198 18.48 -0.29 -22.38
N LEU A 199 17.19 -0.58 -22.59
CA LEU A 199 16.09 0.35 -22.31
C LEU A 199 15.94 0.59 -20.80
N VAL A 200 16.03 -0.47 -19.99
CA VAL A 200 16.00 -0.35 -18.52
C VAL A 200 17.19 0.48 -18.04
N THR A 201 18.40 0.22 -18.57
CA THR A 201 19.61 0.96 -18.21
C THR A 201 19.52 2.44 -18.55
N LYS A 202 18.91 2.78 -19.70
CA LYS A 202 18.61 4.16 -20.08
C LYS A 202 17.71 4.83 -19.02
N HIS A 203 16.61 4.19 -18.63
CA HIS A 203 15.69 4.74 -17.64
C HIS A 203 16.29 4.79 -16.22
N GLU A 204 17.20 3.89 -15.86
CA GLU A 204 17.98 3.99 -14.61
C GLU A 204 18.85 5.27 -14.59
N ALA A 205 19.51 5.59 -15.71
CA ALA A 205 20.32 6.80 -15.83
C ALA A 205 19.45 8.07 -15.78
N GLU A 206 18.32 8.09 -16.50
CA GLU A 206 17.35 9.20 -16.43
C GLU A 206 16.82 9.40 -14.99
N LEU A 207 16.52 8.31 -14.28
CA LEU A 207 16.08 8.38 -12.88
C LEU A 207 17.17 8.92 -11.95
N GLN A 208 18.44 8.56 -12.18
CA GLN A 208 19.56 9.12 -11.41
C GLN A 208 19.69 10.63 -11.60
N GLU A 209 19.48 11.14 -12.81
CA GLU A 209 19.43 12.57 -13.07
C GLU A 209 18.28 13.25 -12.32
N LEU A 210 17.09 12.63 -12.30
CA LEU A 210 15.95 13.15 -11.53
C LEU A 210 16.25 13.19 -10.03
N CYS A 211 16.89 12.16 -9.49
CA CYS A 211 17.32 12.12 -8.09
C CYS A 211 18.32 13.25 -7.77
N ALA A 212 19.18 13.62 -8.72
CA ALA A 212 20.12 14.73 -8.55
C ALA A 212 19.41 16.10 -8.53
N GLU A 213 18.34 16.27 -9.33
CA GLU A 213 17.55 17.50 -9.44
C GLU A 213 16.29 17.51 -8.55
N ARG A 214 16.18 16.57 -7.60
CA ARG A 214 14.96 16.33 -6.83
C ARG A 214 14.40 17.54 -6.09
N LYS A 215 15.24 18.52 -5.70
CA LYS A 215 14.79 19.73 -4.99
C LYS A 215 13.94 20.67 -5.86
N ASP A 216 14.10 20.59 -7.17
CA ASP A 216 13.45 21.48 -8.15
C ASP A 216 12.41 20.72 -8.99
N THR A 217 12.13 19.48 -8.63
CA THR A 217 11.29 18.54 -9.37
C THR A 217 10.21 17.96 -8.47
N VAL A 218 9.03 17.75 -9.02
CA VAL A 218 7.99 16.94 -8.37
C VAL A 218 7.71 15.73 -9.25
N TYR A 219 7.72 14.54 -8.64
CA TYR A 219 7.37 13.29 -9.29
C TYR A 219 6.57 12.46 -8.29
N ASN A 220 5.27 12.72 -8.21
CA ASN A 220 4.38 12.09 -7.23
C ASN A 220 3.33 11.23 -7.91
N TRP A 221 3.04 10.07 -7.33
CA TRP A 221 1.81 9.36 -7.64
C TRP A 221 0.60 10.11 -7.07
N SER A 222 -0.60 9.74 -7.51
CA SER A 222 -1.85 10.23 -6.91
C SER A 222 -2.39 9.23 -5.90
N PRO A 223 -2.56 9.60 -4.61
CA PRO A 223 -3.22 8.73 -3.63
C PRO A 223 -4.66 8.43 -4.03
N VAL A 224 -5.02 7.16 -4.03
CA VAL A 224 -6.39 6.69 -4.20
C VAL A 224 -6.88 6.14 -2.87
N LYS A 225 -8.08 6.54 -2.47
CA LYS A 225 -8.76 6.04 -1.28
C LYS A 225 -10.15 5.56 -1.69
N ILE A 226 -10.46 4.32 -1.34
CA ILE A 226 -11.76 3.74 -1.58
C ILE A 226 -12.30 3.15 -0.28
N LEU A 227 -13.57 3.46 -0.01
CA LEU A 227 -14.37 2.81 1.00
C LEU A 227 -15.50 2.06 0.30
N ALA A 228 -15.60 0.76 0.55
CA ALA A 228 -16.68 -0.08 0.05
C ALA A 228 -17.23 -0.97 1.17
N GLN A 229 -18.43 -1.51 0.99
CA GLN A 229 -19.07 -2.43 1.93
C GLN A 229 -19.72 -3.61 1.19
N ILE A 230 -19.98 -4.69 1.92
CA ILE A 230 -20.79 -5.81 1.41
C ILE A 230 -22.24 -5.35 1.20
N SER A 231 -22.80 -5.56 0.00
CA SER A 231 -24.13 -5.04 -0.38
C SER A 231 -25.30 -5.58 0.46
N SER A 232 -25.11 -6.64 1.24
CA SER A 232 -26.15 -7.27 2.07
C SER A 232 -26.09 -6.89 3.56
N LEU A 233 -25.37 -5.82 3.93
CA LEU A 233 -25.17 -5.48 5.34
C LEU A 233 -26.48 -4.97 6.00
N MET A 234 -27.14 -5.84 6.77
CA MET A 234 -28.18 -5.48 7.76
C MET A 234 -27.65 -5.61 9.21
N MET A 235 -26.46 -5.10 9.50
CA MET A 235 -25.91 -5.15 10.87
C MET A 235 -25.93 -3.78 11.55
N SER A 236 -26.44 -3.74 12.78
CA SER A 236 -26.25 -2.61 13.70
C SER A 236 -24.79 -2.60 14.16
N TRP A 237 -24.04 -1.57 13.78
CA TRP A 237 -22.60 -1.48 14.02
C TRP A 237 -22.29 -0.83 15.39
N ASN A 238 -21.28 -1.35 16.10
CA ASN A 238 -20.78 -0.78 17.34
C ASN A 238 -19.25 -0.65 17.29
N VAL A 239 -18.76 0.59 17.20
CA VAL A 239 -17.34 0.95 17.13
C VAL A 239 -16.54 0.34 18.28
N ASP A 240 -17.14 0.22 19.46
CA ASP A 240 -16.45 -0.20 20.69
C ASP A 240 -16.15 -1.70 20.73
N LYS A 241 -16.57 -2.48 19.73
CA LYS A 241 -16.31 -3.93 19.65
C LYS A 241 -15.80 -4.39 18.28
N CYS A 242 -15.30 -3.47 17.47
CA CYS A 242 -14.90 -3.74 16.09
C CYS A 242 -13.61 -4.58 16.01
N GLU A 243 -13.56 -5.54 15.09
CA GLU A 243 -12.31 -6.20 14.67
C GLU A 243 -11.83 -5.61 13.34
N VAL A 244 -10.61 -5.07 13.33
CA VAL A 244 -10.00 -4.43 12.15
C VAL A 244 -8.75 -5.20 11.76
N ILE A 245 -8.66 -5.56 10.49
CA ILE A 245 -7.44 -6.11 9.90
C ILE A 245 -6.74 -5.05 9.06
N GLY A 246 -5.43 -4.93 9.23
CA GLY A 246 -4.53 -4.20 8.33
C GLY A 246 -3.67 -5.20 7.57
N ILE A 247 -3.97 -5.42 6.30
CA ILE A 247 -3.08 -6.17 5.41
C ILE A 247 -2.11 -5.16 4.82
N THR A 248 -0.88 -5.23 5.31
CA THR A 248 0.21 -4.35 4.91
C THR A 248 1.20 -5.17 4.08
N LEU A 249 1.84 -4.54 3.10
CA LEU A 249 2.46 -5.26 2.01
C LEU A 249 3.97 -5.41 2.18
N LYS A 250 4.46 -6.63 1.91
CA LYS A 250 5.80 -6.90 1.36
C LYS A 250 5.68 -7.55 -0.02
N VAL A 251 6.58 -7.19 -0.93
CA VAL A 251 6.77 -7.88 -2.22
C VAL A 251 7.22 -9.30 -1.88
N ALA A 252 6.33 -10.26 -2.07
CA ALA A 252 6.66 -11.67 -2.05
C ALA A 252 7.55 -11.98 -3.25
N ASP A 253 8.68 -12.66 -3.01
CA ASP A 253 9.50 -13.28 -4.05
C ASP A 253 8.69 -14.37 -4.78
N GLN A 254 7.86 -13.97 -5.73
CA GLN A 254 7.29 -14.84 -6.76
C GLN A 254 8.19 -14.80 -8.00
N LEU A 255 9.49 -15.04 -7.80
CA LEU A 255 10.39 -15.38 -8.88
C LEU A 255 10.27 -16.89 -9.13
N PRO A 256 10.02 -17.36 -10.38
CA PRO A 256 10.08 -18.78 -10.67
C PRO A 256 11.49 -19.29 -10.41
N GLN A 257 11.63 -20.23 -9.47
CA GLN A 257 12.84 -21.05 -9.32
C GLN A 257 12.97 -21.93 -10.57
N PRO A 258 14.09 -21.82 -11.30
CA PRO A 258 15.27 -22.55 -10.87
C PRO A 258 16.53 -21.68 -10.95
N PHE A 259 17.28 -21.58 -9.86
CA PHE A 259 18.75 -21.71 -9.79
C PHE A 259 19.20 -21.18 -8.42
N LEU A 260 19.38 -22.12 -7.50
CA LEU A 260 20.07 -21.91 -6.24
C LEU A 260 21.51 -21.45 -6.51
N VAL A 261 21.77 -20.16 -6.33
CA VAL A 261 23.09 -19.70 -5.89
C VAL A 261 22.91 -19.18 -4.47
N ARG A 262 23.42 -19.97 -3.52
CA ARG A 262 23.63 -19.57 -2.13
C ARG A 262 24.53 -18.33 -2.13
N ASN A 263 23.94 -17.14 -1.98
CA ASN A 263 24.55 -15.98 -1.34
C ASN A 263 23.46 -14.91 -1.10
N SER A 264 23.05 -14.79 0.16
CA SER A 264 22.49 -13.59 0.79
C SER A 264 21.51 -12.74 -0.05
N PHE A 265 20.29 -13.22 -0.23
CA PHE A 265 19.14 -12.35 -0.44
C PHE A 265 18.77 -11.72 0.91
N ARG A 266 18.96 -10.41 1.08
CA ARG A 266 18.36 -9.62 2.15
C ARG A 266 17.32 -8.71 1.50
N GLY A 267 16.07 -8.83 1.91
CA GLY A 267 14.95 -8.07 1.36
C GLY A 267 15.20 -6.57 1.43
N TYR A 268 14.75 -5.84 0.40
CA TYR A 268 14.80 -4.38 0.38
C TYR A 268 13.37 -3.82 0.30
N ASN A 269 13.15 -2.77 1.11
CA ASN A 269 11.91 -2.41 1.78
C ASN A 269 11.00 -1.45 0.99
N LEU A 270 9.74 -1.84 0.75
CA LEU A 270 8.61 -0.90 0.50
C LEU A 270 8.21 -0.11 1.75
N GLN A 271 8.69 -0.52 2.93
CA GLN A 271 8.47 0.13 4.23
C GLN A 271 8.90 1.62 4.27
N LEU A 272 9.86 2.02 3.43
CA LEU A 272 10.26 3.42 3.26
C LEU A 272 9.12 4.30 2.72
N ILE A 273 8.22 3.71 1.93
CA ILE A 273 7.02 4.39 1.43
C ILE A 273 6.00 4.60 2.56
N GLU A 274 5.86 3.62 3.45
CA GLU A 274 4.91 3.67 4.57
C GLU A 274 5.21 4.77 5.59
N MET A 275 6.50 4.96 5.91
CA MET A 275 6.96 5.91 6.94
C MET A 275 6.70 7.37 6.58
N ASN A 276 6.79 7.72 5.30
CA ASN A 276 6.62 9.11 4.86
C ASN A 276 5.15 9.46 4.57
N LEU A 277 4.26 8.47 4.40
CA LEU A 277 2.85 8.65 4.10
C LEU A 277 1.93 8.65 5.32
N SER A 278 2.43 8.22 6.49
CA SER A 278 1.73 8.34 7.78
C SER A 278 1.61 9.81 8.17
N THR A 279 0.68 10.51 7.53
CA THR A 279 0.36 11.90 7.80
C THR A 279 -1.04 12.01 8.37
N ASN A 280 -1.30 13.09 9.10
CA ASN A 280 -2.54 13.36 9.82
C ASN A 280 -3.82 13.20 8.96
N SER A 281 -3.73 13.32 7.63
CA SER A 281 -4.86 13.15 6.71
C SER A 281 -5.31 11.69 6.59
N SER A 282 -4.40 10.72 6.54
CA SER A 282 -4.77 9.29 6.57
C SER A 282 -5.35 8.92 7.93
N LEU A 283 -4.83 9.43 9.05
CA LEU A 283 -5.45 9.20 10.38
C LEU A 283 -6.86 9.82 10.50
N ARG A 284 -7.08 11.00 9.92
CA ARG A 284 -8.42 11.61 9.87
C ARG A 284 -9.38 10.86 8.96
N PHE A 285 -8.90 10.29 7.85
CA PHE A 285 -9.71 9.37 7.04
C PHE A 285 -10.01 8.08 7.81
N LYS A 286 -9.02 7.48 8.48
CA LYS A 286 -9.18 6.31 9.37
C LYS A 286 -10.29 6.52 10.40
N ILE A 287 -10.26 7.62 11.14
CA ILE A 287 -11.22 7.89 12.23
C ILE A 287 -12.54 8.46 11.68
N GLY A 288 -12.47 9.38 10.73
CA GLY A 288 -13.63 10.09 10.17
C GLY A 288 -14.51 9.18 9.33
N SER A 289 -13.92 8.29 8.53
CA SER A 289 -14.67 7.28 7.76
C SER A 289 -15.38 6.31 8.69
N LEU A 290 -14.65 5.71 9.65
CA LEU A 290 -15.24 4.80 10.64
C LEU A 290 -16.32 5.48 11.49
N ARG A 291 -16.12 6.72 11.94
CA ARG A 291 -17.14 7.48 12.70
C ARG A 291 -18.36 7.85 11.85
N ASN A 292 -18.17 8.35 10.62
CA ASN A 292 -19.27 8.70 9.73
C ASN A 292 -20.11 7.47 9.34
N VAL A 293 -19.46 6.32 9.18
CA VAL A 293 -20.10 5.02 8.95
C VAL A 293 -20.96 4.62 10.16
N ALA A 294 -20.46 4.77 11.39
CA ALA A 294 -21.26 4.60 12.62
C ALA A 294 -22.52 5.47 12.63
N GLU A 295 -22.35 6.75 12.33
CA GLU A 295 -23.44 7.72 12.38
C GLU A 295 -24.50 7.50 11.28
N SER A 296 -24.09 7.01 10.09
CA SER A 296 -25.00 6.69 8.98
C SER A 296 -25.81 5.40 9.16
N SER A 297 -25.37 4.52 10.06
CA SER A 297 -26.02 3.22 10.35
C SER A 297 -27.14 3.34 11.40
N TYR A 298 -27.29 4.51 12.03
CA TYR A 298 -28.47 4.82 12.85
C TYR A 298 -29.50 5.55 11.97
N PRO A 299 -30.72 5.01 11.76
CA PRO A 299 -31.79 5.87 11.29
C PRO A 299 -31.93 7.01 12.30
N ARG A 300 -31.82 8.26 11.83
CA ARG A 300 -32.21 9.42 12.64
C ARG A 300 -33.64 9.16 13.09
N LEU A 301 -33.82 8.77 14.35
CA LEU A 301 -35.10 8.94 15.03
C LEU A 301 -35.34 10.45 15.02
N LEU A 302 -36.13 10.90 14.04
CA LEU A 302 -36.75 12.21 14.03
C LEU A 302 -37.61 12.26 15.29
N LEU A 303 -37.07 12.91 16.32
CA LEU A 303 -37.88 13.49 17.39
C LEU A 303 -38.58 14.73 16.80
N SER A 304 -39.75 14.50 16.21
CA SER A 304 -40.94 15.39 16.25
C SER A 304 -42.10 14.71 15.56
#